data_AF-A0A3B0C5S0-F1
#
_entry.id   AF-A0A3B0C5S0-F1
#
_cell.length_a   1.000
_cell.length_b   1.000
_cell.length_c   1.000
_cell.angle_alpha   90.00
_cell.angle_beta   90.00
_cell.angle_gamma   90.00
#
_symmetry.space_group_name_H-M   'P 1'
#
loop_
_entity.id
_entity.type
_entity.pdbx_description
1 polymer ?
#
loop_
_entity_poly.entity_id
_entity_poly.type
_entity_poly.pdbx_seq_one_letter_code
_entity_poly.pdbx_strand_id
1 'polypeptide(L)'
;MSLGVPHKDIQLLFRRMVFNLVFRNVDDHLKNHSFIYNKSTYSWHLGPAYEVTYALNPRITFKATSRALSINGKRTEISLKDVLAVAEEFTIKNPKGIVSEVQKLIPRWSEIAIRIGVFRNIVETIGGI
;
A
#
# COMPACT_ATOMS: atom_id res chain seq x y z
N MET A 1 14.69 -1.15 -19.64
CA MET A 1 15.16 0.20 -19.21
C MET A 1 14.40 0.55 -17.94
N SER A 2 15.08 0.83 -16.82
CA SER A 2 14.44 1.24 -15.55
C SER A 2 14.80 2.69 -15.23
N LEU A 3 14.02 3.36 -14.38
CA LEU A 3 14.29 4.75 -13.96
C LEU A 3 15.55 4.90 -13.08
N GLY A 4 16.18 3.80 -12.66
CA GLY A 4 17.39 3.83 -11.83
C GLY A 4 17.18 4.45 -10.44
N VAL A 5 15.95 4.35 -9.88
CA VAL A 5 15.66 4.91 -8.55
C VAL A 5 16.47 4.20 -7.45
N PRO A 6 16.89 4.91 -6.39
CA PRO A 6 17.62 4.30 -5.28
C PRO A 6 16.85 3.13 -4.64
N HIS A 7 17.58 2.15 -4.10
CA HIS A 7 16.97 0.98 -3.43
C HIS A 7 16.06 1.35 -2.24
N LYS A 8 16.32 2.49 -1.58
CA LYS A 8 15.42 3.02 -0.53
C LYS A 8 14.03 3.35 -1.07
N ASP A 9 13.93 3.78 -2.32
CA ASP A 9 12.67 4.17 -2.96
C ASP A 9 11.91 2.93 -3.44
N ILE A 10 12.62 1.89 -3.87
CA ILE A 10 12.06 0.55 -4.15
C ILE A 10 11.44 -0.04 -2.86
N GLN A 11 12.16 0.03 -1.74
CA GLN A 11 11.61 -0.38 -0.44
C GLN A 11 10.39 0.44 -0.01
N LEU A 12 10.37 1.74 -0.32
CA LEU A 12 9.22 2.59 -0.03
C LEU A 12 8.01 2.25 -0.93
N LEU A 13 8.22 1.92 -2.21
CA LEU A 13 7.18 1.39 -3.10
C LEU A 13 6.60 0.08 -2.55
N PHE A 14 7.45 -0.85 -2.11
CA PHE A 14 7.00 -2.09 -1.46
C PHE A 14 6.19 -1.79 -0.19
N ARG A 15 6.64 -0.85 0.65
CA ARG A 15 5.88 -0.43 1.83
C ARG A 15 4.51 0.16 1.47
N ARG A 16 4.40 0.95 0.39
CA ARG A 16 3.12 1.50 -0.11
C ARG A 16 2.20 0.38 -0.61
N MET A 17 2.73 -0.59 -1.34
CA MET A 17 1.97 -1.76 -1.78
C MET A 17 1.39 -2.53 -0.60
N VAL A 18 2.21 -2.79 0.43
CA VAL A 18 1.76 -3.45 1.68
C VAL A 18 0.73 -2.59 2.41
N PHE A 19 0.94 -1.27 2.50
CA PHE A 19 -0.02 -0.35 3.10
C PHE A 19 -1.37 -0.38 2.39
N ASN A 20 -1.38 -0.30 1.06
CA ASN A 20 -2.60 -0.35 0.27
C ASN A 20 -3.35 -1.67 0.46
N LEU A 21 -2.63 -2.79 0.57
CA LEU A 21 -3.23 -4.09 0.86
C LEU A 21 -3.85 -4.13 2.27
N VAL A 22 -3.12 -3.70 3.30
CA VAL A 22 -3.58 -3.74 4.70
C VAL A 22 -4.77 -2.80 4.93
N PHE A 23 -4.74 -1.60 4.36
CA PHE A 23 -5.79 -0.58 4.53
C PHE A 23 -6.81 -0.54 3.40
N ARG A 24 -6.86 -1.58 2.56
CA ARG A 24 -7.86 -1.77 1.49
C ARG A 24 -7.96 -0.61 0.50
N ASN A 25 -6.85 0.05 0.22
CA ASN A 25 -6.77 0.98 -0.90
C ASN A 25 -6.62 0.18 -2.20
N VAL A 26 -7.77 -0.09 -2.83
CA VAL A 26 -7.85 -0.88 -4.07
C VAL A 26 -7.72 -0.03 -5.34
N ASP A 27 -7.76 1.30 -5.21
CA ASP A 27 -7.64 2.24 -6.33
C ASP A 27 -6.19 2.72 -6.51
N ASP A 28 -5.24 1.79 -6.40
CA ASP A 28 -3.81 2.08 -6.42
C ASP A 28 -3.19 2.02 -7.82
N HIS A 29 -3.80 2.70 -8.79
CA HIS A 29 -3.33 2.70 -10.18
C HIS A 29 -2.00 3.44 -10.37
N LEU A 30 -1.34 3.21 -11.52
CA LEU A 30 -0.03 3.80 -11.83
C LEU A 30 0.00 5.32 -11.76
N LYS A 31 -1.13 6.01 -11.97
CA LYS A 31 -1.23 7.47 -11.88
C LYS A 31 -1.10 7.99 -10.44
N ASN A 32 -1.29 7.12 -9.45
CA ASN A 32 -1.13 7.41 -8.01
C ASN A 32 0.32 7.28 -7.52
N HIS A 33 1.25 7.07 -8.45
CA HIS A 33 2.68 7.02 -8.18
C HIS A 33 3.43 7.97 -9.10
N SER A 34 4.14 8.92 -8.50
CA SER A 34 4.98 9.88 -9.21
C SER A 34 6.45 9.74 -8.85
N PHE A 35 7.31 10.20 -9.75
CA PHE A 35 8.74 10.28 -9.54
C PHE A 35 9.20 11.71 -9.76
N ILE A 36 10.09 12.19 -8.89
CA ILE A 36 10.67 13.53 -8.94
C ILE A 36 12.07 13.40 -9.52
N TYR A 37 12.34 14.16 -10.59
CA TYR A 37 13.68 14.28 -11.15
C TYR A 37 14.48 15.36 -10.43
N ASN A 38 15.63 14.98 -9.88
CA ASN A 38 16.59 15.92 -9.34
C ASN A 38 17.64 16.25 -10.41
N LYS A 39 17.62 17.49 -10.90
CA LYS A 39 18.57 17.98 -11.92
C LYS A 39 20.02 18.07 -11.42
N SER A 40 20.25 18.38 -10.14
CA SER A 40 21.61 18.57 -9.63
C SER A 40 22.36 17.26 -9.46
N THR A 41 21.63 16.18 -9.14
CA THR A 41 22.19 14.82 -8.96
C THR A 41 21.90 13.91 -10.16
N TYR A 42 21.20 14.41 -11.18
CA TYR A 42 20.73 13.66 -12.35
C TYR A 42 20.01 12.35 -11.98
N SER A 43 19.24 12.36 -10.89
CA SER A 43 18.63 11.15 -10.33
C SER A 43 17.11 11.25 -10.22
N TRP A 44 16.43 10.12 -10.39
CA TRP A 44 15.00 9.99 -10.12
C TRP A 44 14.78 9.50 -8.70
N HIS A 45 13.78 10.08 -8.04
CA HIS A 45 13.34 9.68 -6.71
C HIS A 45 11.84 9.42 -6.68
N LEU A 46 11.40 8.51 -5.83
CA LEU A 46 9.96 8.33 -5.60
C LEU A 46 9.38 9.61 -4.97
N GLY A 47 8.33 10.17 -5.58
CA GLY A 47 7.59 11.30 -5.03
C GLY A 47 6.80 10.91 -3.77
N PRO A 48 6.26 11.88 -3.01
CA PRO A 48 5.42 11.61 -1.84
C PRO A 48 4.25 10.65 -2.15
N ALA A 49 3.71 10.01 -1.12
CA ALA A 49 2.44 9.27 -1.28
C ALA A 49 1.28 10.27 -1.32
N TYR A 50 0.33 10.05 -2.23
CA TYR A 50 -0.89 10.81 -2.38
C TYR A 50 -2.04 9.88 -2.78
N GLU A 51 -3.27 10.36 -2.71
CA GLU A 51 -4.49 9.59 -3.01
C GLU A 51 -4.58 8.24 -2.26
N VAL A 52 -4.11 8.25 -1.01
CA VAL A 52 -4.23 7.12 -0.09
C VAL A 52 -5.63 7.15 0.53
N THR A 53 -6.57 6.46 -0.11
CA THR A 53 -7.99 6.51 0.27
C THR A 53 -8.62 5.12 0.31
N TYR A 54 -9.73 5.00 1.04
CA TYR A 54 -10.61 3.85 0.91
C TYR A 54 -11.66 4.17 -0.16
N ALA A 55 -11.49 3.60 -1.35
CA ALA A 55 -12.28 3.95 -2.54
C ALA A 55 -13.67 3.30 -2.61
N LEU A 56 -13.99 2.39 -1.68
CA LEU A 56 -15.28 1.72 -1.64
C LEU A 56 -16.25 2.47 -0.74
N ASN A 57 -17.56 2.31 -0.99
CA ASN A 57 -18.57 2.76 -0.04
C ASN A 57 -18.57 1.82 1.17
N PRO A 58 -18.17 2.26 2.37
CA PRO A 58 -18.06 1.37 3.53
C PRO A 58 -19.42 0.91 4.09
N ARG A 59 -20.53 1.41 3.55
CA ARG A 59 -21.89 0.97 3.88
C ARG A 59 -22.40 -0.16 2.97
N ILE A 60 -21.64 -0.52 1.94
CA ILE A 60 -21.98 -1.57 0.98
C ILE A 60 -21.05 -2.76 1.19
N THR A 61 -21.63 -3.95 1.34
CA THR A 61 -20.85 -5.19 1.37
C THR A 61 -20.47 -5.60 -0.05
N PHE A 62 -19.21 -5.40 -0.42
CA PHE A 62 -18.69 -5.90 -1.69
C PHE A 62 -18.32 -7.37 -1.56
N LYS A 63 -18.92 -8.24 -2.38
CA LYS A 63 -18.63 -9.69 -2.40
C LYS A 63 -17.24 -10.02 -2.95
N ALA A 64 -16.74 -9.17 -3.85
CA ALA A 64 -15.40 -9.24 -4.39
C ALA A 64 -14.94 -7.81 -4.70
N THR A 65 -13.69 -7.50 -4.37
CA THR A 65 -13.05 -6.26 -4.77
C THR A 65 -11.70 -6.59 -5.39
N SER A 66 -11.52 -6.14 -6.63
CA SER A 66 -10.27 -6.27 -7.36
C SER A 66 -9.48 -4.98 -7.24
N ARG A 67 -8.19 -5.08 -6.90
CA ARG A 67 -7.29 -3.91 -6.87
C ARG A 67 -6.76 -3.57 -8.26
N ALA A 68 -6.41 -2.29 -8.45
CA ALA A 68 -5.99 -1.76 -9.74
C ALA A 68 -4.67 -2.38 -10.22
N LEU A 69 -3.64 -2.40 -9.36
CA LEU A 69 -2.39 -3.10 -9.65
C LEU A 69 -2.46 -4.55 -9.21
N SER A 70 -1.65 -5.43 -9.79
CA SER A 70 -1.50 -6.82 -9.31
C SER A 70 -0.39 -6.93 -8.27
N ILE A 71 -0.42 -7.97 -7.44
CA ILE A 71 0.69 -8.43 -6.59
C ILE A 71 0.92 -9.87 -7.01
N ASN A 72 2.13 -10.19 -7.51
CA ASN A 72 2.46 -11.51 -8.02
C ASN A 72 1.41 -12.05 -9.03
N GLY A 73 1.00 -11.21 -9.97
CA GLY A 73 -0.02 -11.54 -10.98
C GLY A 73 -1.47 -11.58 -10.49
N LYS A 74 -1.73 -11.43 -9.19
CA LYS A 74 -3.08 -11.49 -8.61
C LYS A 74 -3.64 -10.11 -8.29
N ARG A 75 -4.97 -9.96 -8.41
CA ARG A 75 -5.71 -8.73 -8.01
C ARG A 75 -6.77 -8.98 -6.93
N THR A 76 -6.94 -10.22 -6.52
CA THR A 76 -7.85 -10.67 -5.46
C THR A 76 -7.13 -11.74 -4.65
N GLU A 77 -7.59 -12.01 -3.43
CA GLU A 77 -7.10 -13.14 -2.61
C GLU A 77 -5.56 -13.16 -2.47
N ILE A 78 -4.98 -11.99 -2.18
CA ILE A 78 -3.54 -11.81 -2.07
C ILE A 78 -3.07 -12.44 -0.75
N SER A 79 -2.22 -13.45 -0.85
CA SER A 79 -1.61 -14.10 0.32
C SER A 79 -0.28 -13.44 0.70
N LEU A 80 0.22 -13.74 1.90
CA LEU A 80 1.58 -13.33 2.29
C LEU A 80 2.64 -13.88 1.33
N LYS A 81 2.44 -15.09 0.76
CA LYS A 81 3.37 -15.66 -0.23
C LYS A 81 3.47 -14.78 -1.48
N ASP A 82 2.36 -14.23 -1.93
CA ASP A 82 2.32 -13.33 -3.10
C ASP A 82 3.07 -12.02 -2.82
N VAL A 83 2.91 -11.46 -1.62
CA VAL A 83 3.66 -10.27 -1.18
C VAL A 83 5.16 -10.57 -1.09
N LEU A 84 5.54 -11.73 -0.54
CA LEU A 84 6.95 -12.11 -0.39
C LEU A 84 7.62 -12.46 -1.72
N ALA A 85 6.88 -12.95 -2.71
CA ALA A 85 7.41 -13.15 -4.07
C ALA A 85 7.83 -11.83 -4.71
N VAL A 86 7.00 -10.78 -4.59
CA VAL A 86 7.37 -9.42 -5.05
C VAL A 86 8.56 -8.89 -4.26
N ALA A 87 8.61 -9.14 -2.95
CA ALA A 87 9.76 -8.74 -2.14
C ALA A 87 11.08 -9.36 -2.62
N GLU A 88 11.06 -10.65 -2.98
CA GLU A 88 12.22 -11.38 -3.51
C GLU A 88 12.65 -10.81 -4.86
N GLU A 89 11.71 -10.63 -5.80
CA GLU A 89 11.96 -10.06 -7.14
C GLU A 89 12.68 -8.71 -7.07
N PHE A 90 12.27 -7.85 -6.13
CA PHE A 90 12.85 -6.51 -5.96
C PHE A 90 13.94 -6.43 -4.88
N THR A 91 14.43 -7.57 -4.37
CA THR A 91 15.51 -7.64 -3.36
C THR A 91 15.23 -6.80 -2.10
N ILE A 92 13.96 -6.76 -1.67
CA ILE A 92 13.53 -6.00 -0.50
C ILE A 92 14.20 -6.54 0.76
N LYS A 93 14.83 -5.65 1.53
CA LYS A 93 15.41 -6.02 2.82
C LYS A 93 14.32 -6.09 3.88
N ASN A 94 14.33 -7.16 4.68
CA ASN A 94 13.39 -7.39 5.78
C ASN A 94 11.89 -7.22 5.42
N PRO A 95 11.37 -7.91 4.38
CA PRO A 95 10.00 -7.70 3.92
C PRO A 95 8.96 -8.09 4.97
N LYS A 96 9.22 -9.13 5.77
CA LYS A 96 8.36 -9.52 6.90
C LYS A 96 8.30 -8.44 7.99
N GLY A 97 9.41 -7.75 8.25
CA GLY A 97 9.44 -6.61 9.16
C GLY A 97 8.58 -5.46 8.66
N ILE A 98 8.68 -5.12 7.37
CA ILE A 98 7.84 -4.08 6.76
C ILE A 98 6.35 -4.45 6.87
N VAL A 99 5.98 -5.70 6.58
CA VAL A 99 4.60 -6.18 6.75
C VAL A 99 4.14 -6.04 8.20
N SER A 100 4.94 -6.50 9.16
CA SER A 100 4.62 -6.40 10.59
C SER A 100 4.47 -4.94 11.05
N GLU A 101 5.35 -4.05 10.62
CA GLU A 101 5.29 -2.63 10.95
C GLU A 101 4.01 -1.96 10.43
N VAL A 102 3.58 -2.29 9.21
CA VAL A 102 2.36 -1.75 8.62
C VAL A 102 1.12 -2.28 9.36
N GLN A 103 1.08 -3.58 9.67
CA GLN A 103 -0.01 -4.18 10.44
C GLN A 103 -0.12 -3.59 11.86
N LYS A 104 1.02 -3.27 12.49
CA LYS A 104 1.05 -2.59 13.81
C LYS A 104 0.43 -1.19 13.80
N LEU A 105 0.18 -0.60 12.63
CA LEU A 105 -0.52 0.69 12.51
C LEU A 105 -2.04 0.56 12.67
N ILE A 106 -2.60 -0.64 12.54
CA ILE A 106 -4.06 -0.87 12.59
C ILE A 106 -4.69 -0.29 13.87
N PRO A 107 -4.19 -0.57 15.10
CA PRO A 107 -4.81 -0.04 16.32
C PRO A 107 -4.79 1.49 16.38
N ARG A 108 -3.67 2.10 15.98
CA ARG A 108 -3.51 3.56 15.95
C ARG A 108 -4.42 4.21 14.92
N TRP A 109 -4.58 3.60 13.76
CA TRP A 109 -5.52 4.07 12.75
C TRP A 109 -6.96 4.02 13.30
N SER A 110 -7.35 2.92 13.96
CA SER A 110 -8.68 2.79 14.56
C SER A 110 -8.92 3.84 15.65
N GLU A 111 -7.93 4.09 16.51
CA GLU A 111 -8.00 5.14 17.54
C GLU A 111 -8.22 6.53 16.91
N ILE A 112 -7.43 6.88 15.90
CA ILE A 112 -7.55 8.17 15.20
C ILE A 112 -8.92 8.27 14.52
N ALA A 113 -9.36 7.23 13.82
CA ALA A 113 -10.63 7.20 13.11
C ALA A 113 -11.83 7.40 14.05
N ILE A 114 -11.85 6.70 15.19
CA ILE A 114 -12.88 6.86 16.21
C ILE A 114 -12.86 8.28 16.78
N ARG A 115 -11.66 8.80 17.10
CA ARG A 115 -11.50 10.14 17.67
C ARG A 115 -12.02 11.25 16.76
N ILE A 116 -11.89 11.10 15.44
CA ILE A 116 -12.40 12.08 14.46
C ILE A 116 -13.85 11.81 14.02
N GLY A 117 -14.54 10.84 14.64
CA GLY A 117 -15.96 10.58 14.42
C GLY A 117 -16.29 9.64 13.26
N VAL A 118 -15.33 8.83 12.78
CA VAL A 118 -15.63 7.75 11.82
C VAL A 118 -16.48 6.69 12.52
N PHE A 119 -17.60 6.31 11.91
CA PHE A 119 -18.49 5.29 12.46
C PHE A 119 -17.76 3.96 12.64
N ARG A 120 -18.00 3.28 13.76
CA ARG A 120 -17.30 2.06 14.16
C ARG A 120 -17.37 0.94 13.11
N ASN A 121 -18.50 0.78 12.42
CA ASN A 121 -18.63 -0.20 11.35
C ASN A 121 -17.70 0.10 10.15
N ILE A 122 -17.45 1.38 9.85
CA ILE A 122 -16.48 1.79 8.82
C ILE A 122 -15.05 1.51 9.33
N VAL A 123 -14.79 1.80 10.60
CA VAL A 123 -13.52 1.49 11.26
C VAL A 123 -13.20 -0.01 11.15
N GLU A 124 -14.15 -0.87 11.49
CA GLU A 124 -14.01 -2.32 11.42
C GLU A 124 -13.86 -2.83 9.97
N THR A 125 -14.52 -2.19 9.00
CA THR A 125 -14.44 -2.56 7.58
C THR A 125 -13.05 -2.30 6.97
N ILE A 126 -12.41 -1.19 7.35
CA ILE A 126 -11.12 -0.79 6.78
C ILE A 126 -9.94 -1.33 7.60
N GLY A 127 -10.03 -1.30 8.93
CA GLY A 127 -8.97 -1.73 9.85
C GLY A 127 -9.06 -3.19 10.30
N GLY A 128 -9.97 -3.98 9.71
CA GLY A 128 -10.11 -5.40 10.00
C GLY A 128 -9.06 -6.25 9.28
N ILE A 129 -8.38 -7.10 10.06
CA ILE A 129 -7.40 -8.13 9.64
C ILE A 129 -7.97 -8.99 8.51
#